data_AF-A0A847CHS2-F1
#
_entry.id   AF-A0A847CHS2-F1
#
_cell.length_a   1.000
_cell.length_b   1.000
_cell.length_c   1.000
_cell.angle_alpha   90.00
_cell.angle_beta   90.00
_cell.angle_gamma   90.00
#
_symmetry.space_group_name_H-M   'P 1'
#
loop_
_entity.id
_entity.type
_entity.pdbx_description
1 polymer ?
#
loop_
_entity_poly.entity_id
_entity_poly.type
_entity_poly.pdbx_seq_one_letter_code
_entity_poly.pdbx_strand_id
1 'polypeptide(L)'
;MTRVLKNVLIIFILFFTINFSFAEILYDSNYNYSVDIPEGFQISDMSDDSTSILFTHPNIAVTLAIKVYNDKSFSSSEEALLYSLRNLSSNPAIDTATWNGKKCSLSEIDFTLDKNYSGWAVSAELINKTYITLLCYASKDISKGAQQFIISTLNSLCVDFDYYNAPGIFVNYAFPKKGDKKVELIIDGTKISSKVDKTDEEAAQFIVDLEYSVLTLYQNHKSWKEAWQRYYRQIYKDNYYRLNSIFSDIQKGMKVDFSDDKSKLNYLQKILFWVQDFSYERNNSSKKEADFTNLVSSVLGKGNDCDSRSMLICAFAKNVGIDGIMVVSNKYSHAVSAINIDAPGQKYKLGDKYYLYGETTAKLTFGIIEETLNDKDNWLPVIFQ
;
A
#
# COMPACT_ATOMS: atom_id res chain seq x y z
N MET A 1 -33.64 61.70 -2.50
CA MET A 1 -32.77 60.97 -3.43
C MET A 1 -31.66 60.33 -2.61
N THR A 2 -31.84 59.07 -2.18
CA THR A 2 -31.16 57.87 -2.72
C THR A 2 -29.64 57.93 -2.49
N ARG A 3 -28.95 57.01 -1.80
CA ARG A 3 -29.09 55.54 -1.80
C ARG A 3 -28.05 54.92 -0.83
N VAL A 4 -28.50 53.98 0.01
CA VAL A 4 -27.91 52.65 0.31
C VAL A 4 -26.61 52.52 1.15
N LEU A 5 -26.78 51.73 2.23
CA LEU A 5 -25.79 51.04 3.07
C LEU A 5 -24.62 50.41 2.30
N LYS A 6 -23.44 50.33 2.94
CA LYS A 6 -22.62 49.12 2.86
C LYS A 6 -21.90 48.87 4.20
N ASN A 7 -22.44 47.89 4.92
CA ASN A 7 -21.80 47.21 6.04
C ASN A 7 -20.50 46.56 5.52
N VAL A 8 -19.37 46.84 6.17
CA VAL A 8 -18.14 46.06 5.99
C VAL A 8 -18.22 44.90 6.97
N LEU A 9 -18.71 43.77 6.49
CA LEU A 9 -18.64 42.49 7.19
C LEU A 9 -17.21 41.95 7.01
N ILE A 10 -16.40 42.05 8.06
CA ILE A 10 -15.10 41.36 8.12
C ILE A 10 -15.40 39.88 8.32
N ILE A 11 -15.35 39.11 7.23
CA ILE A 11 -15.39 37.65 7.29
C ILE A 11 -13.99 37.18 7.69
N PHE A 12 -13.81 36.87 8.98
CA PHE A 12 -12.70 36.06 9.45
C PHE A 12 -12.96 34.62 8.98
N ILE A 13 -12.30 34.20 7.90
CA ILE A 13 -12.23 32.78 7.53
C ILE A 13 -11.26 32.13 8.53
N LEU A 14 -11.81 31.61 9.62
CA LEU A 14 -11.13 30.63 10.45
C LEU A 14 -11.04 29.33 9.64
N PHE A 15 -9.88 29.08 9.04
CA PHE A 15 -9.49 27.73 8.65
C PHE A 15 -9.32 26.91 9.93
N PHE A 16 -10.39 26.26 10.38
CA PHE A 16 -10.27 25.08 11.22
C PHE A 16 -9.65 23.98 10.36
N THR A 17 -8.32 23.85 10.39
CA THR A 17 -7.68 22.59 10.03
C THR A 17 -8.07 21.58 11.09
N ILE A 18 -9.12 20.82 10.79
CA ILE A 18 -9.41 19.59 11.53
C ILE A 18 -8.20 18.70 11.26
N ASN A 19 -7.37 18.50 12.29
CA ASN A 19 -6.31 17.50 12.28
C ASN A 19 -6.95 16.13 12.22
N PHE A 20 -7.30 15.70 11.01
CA PHE A 20 -7.41 14.29 10.72
C PHE A 20 -6.00 13.80 10.41
N SER A 21 -5.33 13.23 11.41
CA SER A 21 -4.19 12.34 11.15
C SER A 21 -4.75 11.08 10.51
N PHE A 22 -4.96 11.16 9.19
CA PHE A 22 -4.98 9.99 8.34
C PHE A 22 -3.61 9.91 7.69
N ALA A 23 -3.18 8.68 7.41
CA ALA A 23 -2.02 8.45 6.59
C ALA A 23 -2.11 9.29 5.30
N GLU A 24 -1.13 10.16 5.08
CA GLU A 24 -1.20 11.16 4.01
C GLU A 24 -0.93 10.50 2.66
N ILE A 25 -1.97 9.90 2.09
CA ILE A 25 -1.99 9.54 0.68
C ILE A 25 -2.17 10.84 -0.09
N LEU A 26 -1.09 11.30 -0.70
CA LEU A 26 -1.15 12.39 -1.67
C LEU A 26 -1.90 11.88 -2.90
N TYR A 27 -2.94 12.60 -3.32
CA TYR A 27 -3.74 12.28 -4.50
C TYR A 27 -3.91 13.53 -5.35
N ASP A 28 -3.69 13.38 -6.65
CA ASP A 28 -3.93 14.42 -7.64
C ASP A 28 -4.87 13.88 -8.73
N SER A 29 -6.12 14.36 -8.72
CA SER A 29 -7.12 13.99 -9.73
C SER A 29 -6.84 14.58 -11.11
N ASN A 30 -6.13 15.71 -11.20
CA ASN A 30 -5.88 16.39 -12.47
C ASN A 30 -4.90 15.58 -13.32
N TYR A 31 -3.96 14.89 -12.66
CA TYR A 31 -2.95 14.07 -13.32
C TYR A 31 -3.09 12.57 -13.03
N ASN A 32 -4.10 12.18 -12.26
CA ASN A 32 -4.48 10.81 -11.95
C ASN A 32 -3.35 9.97 -11.34
N TYR A 33 -2.65 10.53 -10.34
CA TYR A 33 -1.62 9.82 -9.59
C TYR A 33 -1.87 9.90 -8.08
N SER A 34 -1.22 8.98 -7.35
CA SER A 34 -1.14 9.05 -5.90
C SER A 34 0.22 8.58 -5.38
N VAL A 35 0.56 9.02 -4.16
CA VAL A 35 1.77 8.63 -3.43
C VAL A 35 1.39 8.45 -1.95
N ASP A 36 1.48 7.22 -1.42
CA ASP A 36 1.24 6.91 0.00
C ASP A 36 2.57 7.03 0.75
N ILE A 37 2.98 8.26 1.04
CA ILE A 37 4.26 8.57 1.69
C ILE A 37 4.24 8.16 3.17
N PRO A 38 5.37 7.75 3.76
CA PRO A 38 5.45 7.52 5.21
C PRO A 38 5.03 8.74 6.05
N GLU A 39 4.49 8.48 7.25
CA GLU A 39 3.92 9.53 8.11
C GLU A 39 4.91 10.60 8.57
N GLY A 40 4.49 11.86 8.58
CA GLY A 40 5.25 12.95 9.21
C GLY A 40 6.14 13.76 8.28
N PHE A 41 6.11 13.48 6.96
CA PHE A 41 6.53 14.47 5.98
C PHE A 41 5.74 15.78 6.14
N GLN A 42 6.38 16.90 5.82
CA GLN A 42 5.80 18.23 5.83
C GLN A 42 6.14 18.95 4.53
N ILE A 43 5.16 19.62 3.93
CA ILE A 43 5.40 20.48 2.78
C ILE A 43 6.29 21.64 3.21
N SER A 44 7.48 21.73 2.62
CA SER A 44 8.42 22.82 2.84
C SER A 44 8.37 23.88 1.73
N ASP A 45 8.00 23.48 0.51
CA ASP A 45 7.83 24.39 -0.62
C ASP A 45 6.85 23.79 -1.64
N MET A 46 6.15 24.64 -2.40
CA MET A 46 5.18 24.23 -3.41
C MET A 46 4.98 25.32 -4.45
N SER A 47 4.92 24.96 -5.73
CA SER A 47 4.54 25.90 -6.80
C SER A 47 3.07 26.28 -6.74
N ASP A 48 2.70 27.46 -7.25
CA ASP A 48 1.32 27.96 -7.25
C ASP A 48 0.33 26.99 -7.93
N ASP A 49 0.79 26.26 -8.95
CA ASP A 49 0.01 25.27 -9.70
C ASP A 49 0.06 23.85 -9.08
N SER A 50 0.76 23.69 -7.95
CA SER A 50 0.99 22.41 -7.25
C SER A 50 1.66 21.32 -8.08
N THR A 51 2.26 21.65 -9.23
CA THR A 51 3.00 20.69 -10.06
C THR A 51 4.40 20.41 -9.54
N SER A 52 4.91 21.22 -8.61
CA SER A 52 6.19 21.02 -7.95
C SER A 52 5.97 21.12 -6.45
N ILE A 53 6.24 20.03 -5.71
CA ILE A 53 6.04 19.97 -4.26
C ILE A 53 7.32 19.43 -3.61
N LEU A 54 7.78 20.09 -2.57
CA LEU A 54 8.92 19.68 -1.76
C LEU A 54 8.44 19.33 -0.36
N PHE A 55 8.75 18.11 0.07
CA PHE A 55 8.48 17.60 1.40
C PHE A 55 9.78 17.38 2.16
N THR A 56 9.77 17.67 3.45
CA THR A 56 10.86 17.36 4.38
C THR A 56 10.34 16.56 5.57
N HIS A 57 11.13 15.61 6.06
CA HIS A 57 10.78 14.83 7.24
C HIS A 57 11.60 15.28 8.46
N PRO A 58 10.99 15.92 9.48
CA PRO A 58 11.72 16.56 10.58
C PRO A 58 12.53 15.57 11.43
N ASN A 59 12.07 14.32 11.54
CA ASN A 59 12.71 13.30 12.41
C ASN A 59 13.62 12.31 11.68
N ILE A 60 13.55 12.22 10.34
CA ILE A 60 14.25 11.19 9.54
C ILE A 60 15.20 11.86 8.53
N ALA A 61 15.22 13.20 8.47
CA ALA A 61 16.13 14.02 7.64
C ALA A 61 16.19 13.56 6.17
N VAL A 62 15.03 13.13 5.66
CA VAL A 62 14.79 12.78 4.25
C VAL A 62 13.97 13.89 3.61
N THR A 63 14.30 14.20 2.36
CA THR A 63 13.57 15.13 1.50
C THR A 63 12.98 14.38 0.33
N LEU A 64 11.72 14.66 0.01
CA LEU A 64 11.04 14.18 -1.20
C LEU A 64 10.64 15.39 -2.05
N ALA A 65 11.10 15.44 -3.29
CA ALA A 65 10.60 16.37 -4.30
C ALA A 65 9.73 15.61 -5.30
N ILE A 66 8.56 16.16 -5.61
CA ILE A 66 7.63 15.66 -6.62
C ILE A 66 7.50 16.74 -7.69
N LYS A 67 7.64 16.34 -8.96
CA LYS A 67 7.43 17.24 -10.08
C LYS A 67 6.61 16.60 -11.19
N VAL A 68 5.53 17.26 -11.59
CA VAL A 68 4.74 16.93 -12.77
C VAL A 68 5.14 17.88 -13.90
N TYR A 69 5.40 17.30 -15.06
CA TYR A 69 5.73 18.02 -16.29
C TYR A 69 4.52 17.98 -17.23
N ASN A 70 3.79 19.09 -17.27
CA ASN A 70 2.57 19.29 -18.06
C ASN A 70 2.78 20.22 -19.27
N ASP A 71 3.86 21.00 -19.26
CA ASP A 71 4.18 22.07 -20.21
C ASP A 71 5.25 21.65 -21.23
N LYS A 72 5.93 20.53 -20.97
CA LYS A 72 7.05 20.02 -21.76
C LYS A 72 6.66 18.76 -22.51
N SER A 73 6.92 18.78 -23.82
CA SER A 73 6.82 17.61 -24.68
C SER A 73 8.05 16.72 -24.52
N PHE A 74 8.20 16.07 -23.36
CA PHE A 74 9.11 14.94 -23.26
C PHE A 74 8.56 13.78 -24.09
N SER A 75 9.45 13.03 -24.74
CA SER A 75 9.08 11.84 -25.50
C SER A 75 9.05 10.58 -24.63
N SER A 76 9.66 10.65 -23.43
CA SER A 76 9.82 9.50 -22.53
C SER A 76 10.02 9.92 -21.06
N SER A 77 9.82 8.96 -20.15
CA SER A 77 10.14 9.08 -18.73
C SER A 77 11.63 9.31 -18.47
N GLU A 78 12.50 8.78 -19.35
CA GLU A 78 13.95 8.96 -19.31
C GLU A 78 14.34 10.42 -19.58
N GLU A 79 13.77 11.04 -20.61
CA GLU A 79 14.00 12.46 -20.90
C GLU A 79 13.54 13.36 -19.76
N ALA A 80 12.38 13.08 -19.18
CA ALA A 80 11.87 13.82 -18.02
C ALA A 80 12.80 13.67 -16.80
N LEU A 81 13.32 12.47 -16.55
CA LEU A 81 14.25 12.21 -15.44
C LEU A 81 15.61 12.91 -15.67
N LEU A 82 16.19 12.79 -16.87
CA LEU A 82 17.42 13.50 -17.26
C LEU A 82 17.27 15.00 -17.05
N TYR A 83 16.14 15.55 -17.52
CA TYR A 83 15.86 16.97 -17.36
C TYR A 83 15.79 17.41 -15.89
N SER A 84 15.19 16.57 -15.03
CA SER A 84 15.10 16.81 -13.59
C SER A 84 16.47 16.80 -12.90
N LEU A 85 17.35 15.91 -13.34
CA LEU A 85 18.64 15.65 -12.68
C LEU A 85 19.79 16.50 -13.22
N ARG A 86 19.68 17.11 -14.41
CA ARG A 86 20.78 17.82 -15.10
C ARG A 86 21.48 18.92 -14.28
N ASN A 87 20.77 19.54 -13.34
CA ASN A 87 21.30 20.60 -12.49
C ASN A 87 21.86 20.06 -11.15
N LEU A 88 21.62 18.78 -10.86
CA LEU A 88 22.02 18.11 -9.62
C LEU A 88 23.21 17.17 -9.86
N SER A 89 23.19 16.43 -10.98
CA SER A 89 24.23 15.48 -11.35
C SER A 89 24.71 15.75 -12.77
N SER A 90 26.02 15.73 -12.97
CA SER A 90 26.67 16.00 -14.25
C SER A 90 26.50 14.87 -15.27
N ASN A 91 26.25 13.63 -14.80
CA ASN A 91 25.98 12.49 -15.68
C ASN A 91 25.21 11.38 -14.91
N PRO A 92 23.91 11.56 -14.64
CA PRO A 92 23.12 10.57 -13.92
C PRO A 92 23.01 9.28 -14.73
N ALA A 93 23.35 8.14 -14.12
CA ALA A 93 23.08 6.84 -14.70
C ALA A 93 21.58 6.54 -14.57
N ILE A 94 20.89 6.35 -15.70
CA ILE A 94 19.46 6.08 -15.72
C ILE A 94 19.23 4.68 -16.26
N ASP A 95 18.51 3.90 -15.46
CA ASP A 95 17.95 2.63 -15.90
C ASP A 95 16.53 2.82 -16.40
N THR A 96 16.11 1.96 -17.33
CA THR A 96 14.75 1.93 -17.83
C THR A 96 14.13 0.55 -17.62
N ALA A 97 12.83 0.52 -17.31
CA ALA A 97 12.06 -0.70 -17.12
C ALA A 97 10.63 -0.56 -17.65
N THR A 98 9.91 -1.68 -17.70
CA THR A 98 8.47 -1.68 -17.99
C THR A 98 7.70 -1.87 -16.69
N TRP A 99 6.87 -0.90 -16.34
CA TRP A 99 6.01 -0.91 -15.15
C TRP A 99 4.56 -0.64 -15.56
N ASN A 100 3.63 -1.52 -15.18
CA ASN A 100 2.22 -1.49 -15.58
C ASN A 100 2.01 -1.30 -17.10
N GLY A 101 2.85 -1.97 -17.91
CA GLY A 101 2.80 -1.90 -19.37
C GLY A 101 3.38 -0.63 -20.00
N LYS A 102 3.88 0.32 -19.21
CA LYS A 102 4.50 1.57 -19.68
C LYS A 102 5.99 1.60 -19.34
N LYS A 103 6.78 2.40 -20.08
CA LYS A 103 8.19 2.62 -19.76
C LYS A 103 8.33 3.55 -18.55
N CYS A 104 9.15 3.17 -17.59
CA CYS A 104 9.56 4.00 -16.48
C CYS A 104 11.10 4.08 -16.40
N SER A 105 11.58 5.05 -15.64
CA SER A 105 13.01 5.31 -15.47
C SER A 105 13.35 5.47 -13.99
N LEU A 106 14.52 5.00 -13.60
CA LEU A 106 15.04 5.08 -12.24
C LEU A 106 16.51 5.49 -12.27
N SER A 107 16.97 6.17 -11.24
CA SER A 107 18.36 6.58 -11.09
C SER A 107 18.74 6.62 -9.61
N GLU A 108 19.83 5.95 -9.27
CA GLU A 108 20.54 6.26 -8.03
C GLU A 108 21.28 7.58 -8.22
N ILE A 109 21.21 8.44 -7.22
CA ILE A 109 21.74 9.80 -7.34
C ILE A 109 22.72 10.11 -6.21
N ASP A 110 23.74 10.86 -6.59
CA ASP A 110 24.67 11.53 -5.70
C ASP A 110 24.84 12.95 -6.24
N PHE A 111 24.69 13.95 -5.38
CA PHE A 111 24.84 15.35 -5.76
C PHE A 111 25.31 16.21 -4.58
N THR A 112 25.74 17.43 -4.88
CA THR A 112 26.24 18.38 -3.89
C THR A 112 25.49 19.69 -4.02
N LEU A 113 24.90 20.15 -2.91
CA LEU A 113 24.37 21.50 -2.73
C LEU A 113 25.21 22.22 -1.67
N ASP A 114 24.65 22.46 -0.48
CA ASP A 114 25.39 22.86 0.73
C ASP A 114 26.16 21.69 1.35
N LYS A 115 25.65 20.47 1.16
CA LYS A 115 26.23 19.20 1.60
C LYS A 115 26.19 18.17 0.48
N ASN A 116 26.81 17.03 0.71
CA ASN A 116 26.67 15.86 -0.14
C ASN A 116 25.37 15.13 0.20
N TYR A 117 24.58 14.85 -0.82
CA TYR A 117 23.31 14.14 -0.75
C TYR A 117 23.36 12.88 -1.60
N SER A 118 22.57 11.89 -1.18
CA SER A 118 22.43 10.63 -1.89
C SER A 118 20.99 10.11 -1.73
N GLY A 119 20.51 9.40 -2.74
CA GLY A 119 19.15 8.89 -2.74
C GLY A 119 18.77 8.25 -4.07
N TRP A 120 17.49 8.35 -4.40
CA TRP A 120 16.92 7.78 -5.60
C TRP A 120 15.95 8.73 -6.28
N ALA A 121 15.86 8.61 -7.59
CA ALA A 121 14.86 9.29 -8.40
C ALA A 121 14.15 8.30 -9.33
N VAL A 122 12.87 8.54 -9.58
CA VAL A 122 12.05 7.75 -10.51
C VAL A 122 11.21 8.66 -11.38
N SER A 123 10.91 8.21 -12.59
CA SER A 123 10.04 8.90 -13.54
C SER A 123 9.11 7.94 -14.25
N ALA A 124 7.86 8.37 -14.44
CA ALA A 124 6.82 7.59 -15.09
C ALA A 124 5.88 8.49 -15.89
N GLU A 125 5.28 7.91 -16.93
CA GLU A 125 4.25 8.57 -17.74
C GLU A 125 2.90 8.54 -17.00
N LEU A 126 2.27 9.71 -16.91
CA LEU A 126 0.91 9.91 -16.41
C LEU A 126 -0.10 9.94 -17.58
N ILE A 127 -1.28 10.52 -17.36
CA ILE A 127 -2.25 10.77 -18.43
C ILE A 127 -1.76 11.87 -19.39
N ASN A 128 -2.30 11.88 -20.62
CA ASN A 128 -2.04 12.92 -21.64
C ASN A 128 -0.56 13.16 -21.98
N LYS A 129 0.29 12.12 -21.90
CA LYS A 129 1.75 12.23 -22.09
C LYS A 129 2.42 13.27 -21.20
N THR A 130 1.88 13.47 -20.02
CA THR A 130 2.56 14.19 -18.95
C THR A 130 3.44 13.21 -18.19
N TYR A 131 4.46 13.72 -17.51
CA TYR A 131 5.43 12.88 -16.78
C TYR A 131 5.55 13.33 -15.34
N ILE A 132 5.65 12.37 -14.43
CA ILE A 132 5.97 12.63 -13.04
C ILE A 132 7.40 12.21 -12.76
N THR A 133 8.12 13.02 -11.99
CA THR A 133 9.41 12.65 -11.41
C THR A 133 9.34 12.81 -9.90
N LEU A 134 9.73 11.76 -9.18
CA LEU A 134 9.94 11.79 -7.73
C LEU A 134 11.43 11.67 -7.46
N LEU A 135 11.91 12.47 -6.53
CA LEU A 135 13.30 12.55 -6.11
C LEU A 135 13.33 12.49 -4.59
N CYS A 136 13.82 11.40 -4.01
CA CYS A 136 13.86 11.21 -2.57
C CYS A 136 15.30 10.95 -2.10
N TYR A 137 15.78 11.77 -1.18
CA TYR A 137 17.19 11.82 -0.81
C TYR A 137 17.42 12.26 0.64
N ALA A 138 18.60 11.95 1.15
CA ALA A 138 19.07 12.41 2.45
C ALA A 138 20.55 12.80 2.35
N SER A 139 21.08 13.45 3.39
CA SER A 139 22.51 13.73 3.43
C SER A 139 23.33 12.43 3.45
N LYS A 140 24.48 12.43 2.79
CA LYS A 140 25.26 11.21 2.51
C LYS A 140 25.73 10.47 3.76
N ASP A 141 25.82 11.15 4.89
CA ASP A 141 26.15 10.59 6.21
C ASP A 141 25.02 9.72 6.80
N ILE A 142 23.75 9.95 6.42
CA ILE A 142 22.60 9.18 6.91
C ILE A 142 21.87 8.40 5.82
N SER A 143 22.14 8.67 4.53
CA SER A 143 21.38 8.10 3.40
C SER A 143 21.33 6.58 3.42
N LYS A 144 22.41 5.91 3.82
CA LYS A 144 22.45 4.45 3.96
C LYS A 144 21.46 3.93 5.02
N GLY A 145 21.31 4.64 6.14
CA GLY A 145 20.33 4.30 7.17
C GLY A 145 18.89 4.64 6.76
N ALA A 146 18.71 5.65 5.91
CA ALA A 146 17.42 6.07 5.38
C ALA A 146 16.99 5.33 4.11
N GLN A 147 17.80 4.42 3.57
CA GLN A 147 17.61 3.83 2.24
C GLN A 147 16.25 3.14 2.10
N GLN A 148 15.84 2.34 3.09
CA GLN A 148 14.54 1.67 3.08
C GLN A 148 13.37 2.66 3.14
N PHE A 149 13.53 3.76 3.87
CA PHE A 149 12.54 4.84 3.92
C PHE A 149 12.41 5.54 2.56
N ILE A 150 13.53 5.82 1.91
CA ILE A 150 13.59 6.40 0.55
C ILE A 150 12.89 5.47 -0.45
N ILE A 151 13.26 4.18 -0.47
CA ILE A 151 12.69 3.20 -1.39
C ILE A 151 11.18 3.02 -1.16
N SER A 152 10.74 2.87 0.10
CA SER A 152 9.31 2.75 0.43
C SER A 152 8.51 3.98 -0.05
N THR A 153 9.06 5.18 0.15
CA THR A 153 8.44 6.43 -0.30
C THR A 153 8.23 6.43 -1.81
N LEU A 154 9.28 6.14 -2.58
CA LEU A 154 9.20 6.16 -4.04
C LEU A 154 8.38 4.99 -4.61
N ASN A 155 8.45 3.82 -3.99
CA ASN A 155 7.70 2.64 -4.40
C ASN A 155 6.19 2.79 -4.19
N SER A 156 5.76 3.70 -3.30
CA SER A 156 4.35 3.98 -3.05
C SER A 156 3.63 4.68 -4.22
N LEU A 157 4.36 5.20 -5.20
CA LEU A 157 3.81 5.85 -6.39
C LEU A 157 2.80 4.94 -7.11
N CYS A 158 1.68 5.53 -7.51
CA CYS A 158 0.69 4.95 -8.40
C CYS A 158 0.34 5.99 -9.47
N VAL A 159 0.46 5.62 -10.74
CA VAL A 159 0.21 6.51 -11.89
C VAL A 159 -1.01 6.10 -12.72
N ASP A 160 -1.69 5.05 -12.28
CA ASP A 160 -2.87 4.46 -12.91
C ASP A 160 -3.66 3.67 -11.86
N PHE A 161 -4.87 4.14 -11.54
CA PHE A 161 -5.70 3.54 -10.49
C PHE A 161 -6.24 2.16 -10.85
N ASP A 162 -6.27 1.79 -12.14
CA ASP A 162 -6.57 0.41 -12.54
C ASP A 162 -5.48 -0.56 -12.02
N TYR A 163 -4.28 -0.04 -11.79
CA TYR A 163 -3.14 -0.74 -11.21
C TYR A 163 -2.84 -0.28 -9.78
N TYR A 164 -3.82 0.25 -9.04
CA TYR A 164 -3.58 0.74 -7.68
C TYR A 164 -2.97 -0.35 -6.80
N ASN A 165 -3.54 -1.55 -6.84
CA ASN A 165 -3.07 -2.71 -6.07
C ASN A 165 -2.05 -3.56 -6.84
N ALA A 166 -1.22 -2.95 -7.68
CA ALA A 166 -0.10 -3.60 -8.36
C ALA A 166 1.25 -3.25 -7.68
N PRO A 167 2.30 -4.07 -7.90
CA PRO A 167 3.64 -3.77 -7.42
C PRO A 167 4.11 -2.37 -7.80
N GLY A 168 4.77 -1.71 -6.86
CA GLY A 168 5.36 -0.39 -7.08
C GLY A 168 6.56 -0.43 -8.05
N ILE A 169 6.96 0.75 -8.50
CA ILE A 169 8.00 0.94 -9.52
C ILE A 169 9.34 0.27 -9.16
N PHE A 170 9.77 0.36 -7.90
CA PHE A 170 11.04 -0.18 -7.43
C PHE A 170 11.03 -1.71 -7.36
N VAL A 171 9.98 -2.27 -6.79
CA VAL A 171 9.84 -3.73 -6.66
C VAL A 171 9.75 -4.37 -8.05
N ASN A 172 8.97 -3.76 -8.95
CA ASN A 172 8.85 -4.25 -10.31
C ASN A 172 10.17 -4.17 -11.09
N TYR A 173 10.98 -3.14 -10.85
CA TYR A 173 12.35 -3.04 -11.39
C TYR A 173 13.29 -4.10 -10.81
N ALA A 174 13.30 -4.28 -9.49
CA ALA A 174 14.20 -5.20 -8.80
C ALA A 174 13.87 -6.68 -9.03
N PHE A 175 12.59 -7.00 -9.20
CA PHE A 175 12.08 -8.36 -9.33
C PHE A 175 11.26 -8.56 -10.62
N PRO A 176 11.89 -8.42 -11.81
CA PRO A 176 11.20 -8.63 -13.07
C PRO A 176 10.72 -10.08 -13.17
N LYS A 177 9.61 -10.29 -13.88
CA LYS A 177 9.01 -11.62 -14.08
C LYS A 177 10.02 -12.62 -14.65
N LYS A 178 10.12 -13.80 -14.02
CA LYS A 178 10.99 -14.92 -14.48
C LYS A 178 10.19 -16.12 -14.98
N GLY A 179 8.89 -15.93 -15.16
CA GLY A 179 7.95 -16.91 -15.69
C GLY A 179 7.28 -17.71 -14.59
N ASP A 180 6.26 -18.47 -15.00
CA ASP A 180 5.31 -19.08 -14.08
C ASP A 180 5.85 -20.36 -13.42
N LYS A 181 5.48 -20.56 -12.17
CA LYS A 181 5.55 -21.83 -11.42
C LYS A 181 4.13 -22.30 -11.15
N LYS A 182 3.84 -23.57 -11.46
CA LYS A 182 2.54 -24.20 -11.16
C LYS A 182 2.37 -24.42 -9.66
N VAL A 183 1.15 -24.27 -9.19
CA VAL A 183 0.75 -24.50 -7.81
C VAL A 183 -0.56 -25.28 -7.80
N GLU A 184 -0.70 -26.20 -6.84
CA GLU A 184 -1.91 -27.01 -6.67
C GLU A 184 -2.50 -26.69 -5.31
N LEU A 185 -3.77 -26.29 -5.30
CA LEU A 185 -4.51 -25.92 -4.10
C LEU A 185 -5.64 -26.92 -3.88
N ILE A 186 -5.95 -27.21 -2.61
CA ILE A 186 -7.09 -28.03 -2.23
C ILE A 186 -7.99 -27.18 -1.34
N ILE A 187 -9.16 -26.80 -1.86
CA ILE A 187 -10.13 -25.94 -1.17
C ILE A 187 -11.47 -26.65 -1.19
N ASP A 188 -12.05 -26.91 -0.01
CA ASP A 188 -13.34 -27.60 0.12
C ASP A 188 -13.39 -28.91 -0.69
N GLY A 189 -12.32 -29.71 -0.61
CA GLY A 189 -12.15 -30.96 -1.37
C GLY A 189 -11.89 -30.80 -2.88
N THR A 190 -11.95 -29.58 -3.42
CA THR A 190 -11.72 -29.30 -4.85
C THR A 190 -10.24 -29.07 -5.11
N LYS A 191 -9.66 -29.80 -6.08
CA LYS A 191 -8.30 -29.58 -6.56
C LYS A 191 -8.28 -28.48 -7.61
N ILE A 192 -7.43 -27.48 -7.42
CA ILE A 192 -7.35 -26.28 -8.26
C ILE A 192 -5.90 -26.10 -8.68
N SER A 193 -5.65 -26.18 -9.98
CA SER A 193 -4.34 -25.91 -10.57
C SER A 193 -4.26 -24.42 -10.92
N SER A 194 -3.19 -23.76 -10.47
CA SER A 194 -2.95 -22.34 -10.73
C SER A 194 -1.45 -22.08 -10.89
N LYS A 195 -1.05 -20.81 -10.82
CA LYS A 195 0.32 -20.37 -11.02
C LYS A 195 0.63 -19.06 -10.31
N VAL A 196 1.91 -18.88 -10.00
CA VAL A 196 2.53 -17.63 -9.53
C VAL A 196 3.82 -17.42 -10.31
N ASP A 197 4.30 -16.19 -10.45
CA ASP A 197 5.63 -15.96 -11.02
C ASP A 197 6.71 -16.50 -10.06
N LYS A 198 7.82 -16.98 -10.61
CA LYS A 198 8.95 -17.47 -9.82
C LYS A 198 9.55 -16.42 -8.88
N THR A 199 9.38 -15.13 -9.15
CA THR A 199 9.87 -14.05 -8.28
C THR A 199 8.85 -13.54 -7.27
N ASP A 200 7.58 -13.96 -7.35
CA ASP A 200 6.50 -13.34 -6.56
C ASP A 200 6.71 -13.48 -5.05
N GLU A 201 7.19 -14.65 -4.58
CA GLU A 201 7.44 -14.88 -3.15
C GLU A 201 8.56 -14.00 -2.59
N GLU A 202 9.66 -13.88 -3.35
CA GLU A 202 10.83 -13.08 -2.97
C GLU A 202 10.50 -11.57 -3.00
N ALA A 203 9.81 -11.12 -4.05
CA ALA A 203 9.39 -9.74 -4.20
C ALA A 203 8.38 -9.30 -3.13
N ALA A 204 7.42 -10.19 -2.81
CA ALA A 204 6.46 -9.94 -1.75
C ALA A 204 7.14 -9.89 -0.36
N GLN A 205 8.13 -10.76 -0.11
CA GLN A 205 8.92 -10.71 1.13
C GLN A 205 9.74 -9.42 1.23
N PHE A 206 10.34 -8.98 0.12
CA PHE A 206 11.08 -7.72 0.09
C PHE A 206 10.21 -6.54 0.55
N ILE A 207 8.94 -6.49 0.15
CA ILE A 207 8.00 -5.46 0.62
C ILE A 207 7.70 -5.58 2.10
N VAL A 208 7.46 -6.78 2.62
CA VAL A 208 7.26 -7.00 4.06
C VAL A 208 8.46 -6.45 4.84
N ASP A 209 9.68 -6.79 4.43
CA ASP A 209 10.90 -6.37 5.10
C ASP A 209 11.15 -4.86 5.00
N LEU A 210 10.90 -4.29 3.80
CA LEU A 210 11.00 -2.86 3.53
C LEU A 210 10.08 -2.06 4.44
N GLU A 211 8.79 -2.44 4.48
CA GLU A 211 7.77 -1.72 5.21
C GLU A 211 7.89 -1.93 6.72
N TYR A 212 8.31 -3.12 7.16
CA TYR A 212 8.63 -3.35 8.57
C TYR A 212 9.77 -2.44 9.04
N SER A 213 10.80 -2.31 8.22
CA SER A 213 11.92 -1.42 8.52
C SER A 213 11.48 0.03 8.67
N VAL A 214 10.58 0.51 7.80
CA VAL A 214 9.95 1.83 7.94
C VAL A 214 9.12 1.92 9.22
N LEU A 215 8.26 0.93 9.51
CA LEU A 215 7.42 0.89 10.71
C LEU A 215 8.25 0.97 12.00
N THR A 216 9.42 0.33 12.05
CA THR A 216 10.27 0.34 13.26
C THR A 216 10.74 1.75 13.65
N LEU A 217 10.81 2.69 12.71
CA LEU A 217 11.15 4.10 12.98
C LEU A 217 10.05 4.81 13.79
N TYR A 218 8.84 4.23 13.85
CA TYR A 218 7.68 4.82 14.52
C TYR A 218 7.35 4.20 15.89
N GLN A 219 8.14 3.25 16.41
CA GLN A 219 7.83 2.54 17.67
C GLN A 219 7.53 3.45 18.87
N ASN A 220 8.15 4.64 18.92
CA ASN A 220 7.93 5.65 19.96
C ASN A 220 7.44 6.99 19.38
N HIS A 221 6.88 6.97 18.17
CA HIS A 221 6.39 8.16 17.49
C HIS A 221 4.88 8.33 17.70
N LYS A 222 4.40 9.58 17.71
CA LYS A 222 2.96 9.88 17.88
C LYS A 222 2.08 9.24 16.78
N SER A 223 2.64 9.09 15.58
CA SER A 223 1.96 8.52 14.40
C SER A 223 2.14 7.01 14.24
N TRP A 224 2.42 6.28 15.31
CA TRP A 224 2.68 4.85 15.24
C TRP A 224 1.48 4.05 14.70
N LYS A 225 0.23 4.51 14.96
CA LYS A 225 -0.98 3.84 14.49
C LYS A 225 -1.11 3.97 12.98
N GLU A 226 -0.90 5.17 12.46
CA GLU A 226 -0.97 5.51 11.04
C GLU A 226 0.14 4.78 10.27
N ALA A 227 1.36 4.75 10.81
CA ALA A 227 2.46 3.96 10.27
C ALA A 227 2.14 2.46 10.26
N TRP A 228 1.47 1.93 11.29
CA TRP A 228 1.06 0.53 11.35
C TRP A 228 -0.03 0.21 10.32
N GLN A 229 -1.00 1.11 10.11
CA GLN A 229 -1.98 0.97 9.03
C GLN A 229 -1.28 0.99 7.67
N ARG A 230 -0.33 1.92 7.46
CA ARG A 230 0.43 2.03 6.21
C ARG A 230 1.24 0.77 5.90
N TYR A 231 1.90 0.20 6.92
CA TYR A 231 2.63 -1.06 6.80
C TYR A 231 1.79 -2.15 6.11
N TYR A 232 0.56 -2.38 6.61
CA TYR A 232 -0.32 -3.36 6.00
C TYR A 232 -0.87 -2.93 4.63
N ARG A 233 -1.18 -1.64 4.43
CA ARG A 233 -1.65 -1.15 3.12
C ARG A 233 -0.62 -1.37 2.02
N GLN A 234 0.66 -1.08 2.29
CA GLN A 234 1.73 -1.26 1.29
C GLN A 234 1.97 -2.73 0.98
N ILE A 235 1.94 -3.61 1.99
CA ILE A 235 2.01 -5.06 1.78
C ILE A 235 0.84 -5.55 0.94
N TYR A 236 -0.39 -5.16 1.31
CA TYR A 236 -1.60 -5.53 0.57
C TYR A 236 -1.53 -5.08 -0.89
N LYS A 237 -1.14 -3.81 -1.11
CA LYS A 237 -1.00 -3.20 -2.43
C LYS A 237 -0.11 -4.01 -3.35
N ASP A 238 1.05 -4.47 -2.88
CA ASP A 238 1.95 -5.29 -3.71
C ASP A 238 1.42 -6.73 -3.89
N ASN A 239 0.95 -7.34 -2.81
CA ASN A 239 0.63 -8.77 -2.78
C ASN A 239 -0.65 -9.10 -3.56
N TYR A 240 -1.64 -8.21 -3.56
CA TYR A 240 -2.95 -8.47 -4.18
C TYR A 240 -2.84 -8.86 -5.66
N TYR A 241 -2.14 -8.07 -6.47
CA TYR A 241 -2.03 -8.34 -7.92
C TYR A 241 -1.25 -9.62 -8.24
N ARG A 242 -0.29 -10.00 -7.38
CA ARG A 242 0.46 -11.26 -7.53
C ARG A 242 -0.45 -12.49 -7.42
N LEU A 243 -1.55 -12.37 -6.68
CA LEU A 243 -2.53 -13.43 -6.49
C LEU A 243 -3.63 -13.48 -7.56
N ASN A 244 -3.61 -12.60 -8.58
CA ASN A 244 -4.68 -12.55 -9.59
C ASN A 244 -4.95 -13.89 -10.31
N SER A 245 -3.90 -14.68 -10.60
CA SER A 245 -4.09 -16.00 -11.22
C SER A 245 -4.76 -16.96 -10.24
N ILE A 246 -4.32 -16.97 -8.98
CA ILE A 246 -4.88 -17.79 -7.89
C ILE A 246 -6.37 -17.47 -7.70
N PHE A 247 -6.69 -16.19 -7.60
CA PHE A 247 -8.07 -15.72 -7.52
C PHE A 247 -8.93 -16.22 -8.67
N SER A 248 -8.50 -15.99 -9.92
CA SER A 248 -9.27 -16.39 -11.10
C SER A 248 -9.47 -17.90 -11.19
N ASP A 249 -8.42 -18.68 -10.89
CA ASP A 249 -8.48 -20.14 -10.99
C ASP A 249 -9.30 -20.77 -9.87
N ILE A 250 -9.26 -20.19 -8.66
CA ILE A 250 -10.12 -20.62 -7.56
C ILE A 250 -11.59 -20.36 -7.90
N GLN A 251 -11.93 -19.15 -8.38
CA GLN A 251 -13.29 -18.82 -8.78
C GLN A 251 -13.83 -19.79 -9.84
N LYS A 252 -13.03 -20.07 -10.89
CA LYS A 252 -13.38 -21.03 -11.95
C LYS A 252 -13.52 -22.45 -11.42
N GLY A 253 -12.59 -22.89 -10.57
CA GLY A 253 -12.57 -24.24 -10.00
C GLY A 253 -13.78 -24.51 -9.11
N MET A 254 -14.19 -23.52 -8.31
CA MET A 254 -15.31 -23.62 -7.38
C MET A 254 -16.67 -23.37 -8.03
N LYS A 255 -16.71 -22.85 -9.27
CA LYS A 255 -17.94 -22.61 -10.07
C LYS A 255 -19.00 -21.78 -9.32
N VAL A 256 -18.56 -20.76 -8.59
CA VAL A 256 -19.47 -19.90 -7.83
C VAL A 256 -20.08 -18.83 -8.73
N ASP A 257 -21.39 -18.62 -8.59
CA ASP A 257 -22.06 -17.44 -9.12
C ASP A 257 -21.92 -16.28 -8.13
N PHE A 258 -21.35 -15.16 -8.55
CA PHE A 258 -21.15 -13.98 -7.72
C PHE A 258 -22.24 -12.90 -7.95
N SER A 259 -23.39 -13.29 -8.51
CA SER A 259 -24.51 -12.38 -8.79
C SER A 259 -25.19 -11.84 -7.52
N ASP A 260 -25.10 -12.57 -6.41
CA ASP A 260 -25.73 -12.20 -5.13
C ASP A 260 -24.79 -12.34 -3.93
N ASP A 261 -25.08 -11.59 -2.87
CA ASP A 261 -24.25 -11.54 -1.66
C ASP A 261 -24.24 -12.86 -0.89
N LYS A 262 -25.32 -13.64 -0.89
CA LYS A 262 -25.34 -14.94 -0.20
C LYS A 262 -24.37 -15.92 -0.86
N SER A 263 -24.30 -15.93 -2.18
CA SER A 263 -23.36 -16.76 -2.93
C SER A 263 -21.91 -16.33 -2.71
N LYS A 264 -21.63 -15.02 -2.67
CA LYS A 264 -20.32 -14.48 -2.29
C LYS A 264 -19.93 -14.83 -0.85
N LEU A 265 -20.85 -14.72 0.12
CA LEU A 265 -20.59 -15.09 1.51
C LEU A 265 -20.29 -16.58 1.66
N ASN A 266 -21.03 -17.45 0.95
CA ASN A 266 -20.76 -18.89 0.95
C ASN A 266 -19.38 -19.21 0.38
N TYR A 267 -18.97 -18.52 -0.69
CA TYR A 267 -17.60 -18.63 -1.22
C TYR A 267 -16.57 -18.20 -0.18
N LEU A 268 -16.72 -17.01 0.38
CA LEU A 268 -15.78 -16.50 1.39
C LEU A 268 -15.74 -17.39 2.63
N GLN A 269 -16.85 -18.01 3.03
CA GLN A 269 -16.87 -18.95 4.15
C GLN A 269 -16.03 -20.20 3.87
N LYS A 270 -16.02 -20.71 2.63
CA LYS A 270 -15.14 -21.82 2.23
C LYS A 270 -13.67 -21.40 2.23
N ILE A 271 -13.38 -20.18 1.76
CA ILE A 271 -12.03 -19.60 1.83
C ILE A 271 -11.60 -19.43 3.29
N LEU A 272 -12.47 -18.94 4.17
CA LEU A 272 -12.19 -18.79 5.60
C LEU A 272 -11.82 -20.13 6.24
N PHE A 273 -12.58 -21.18 5.98
CA PHE A 273 -12.25 -22.51 6.49
C PHE A 273 -10.91 -23.04 5.97
N TRP A 274 -10.64 -22.84 4.67
CA TRP A 274 -9.36 -23.19 4.07
C TRP A 274 -8.18 -22.45 4.71
N VAL A 275 -8.30 -21.14 4.91
CA VAL A 275 -7.26 -20.33 5.57
C VAL A 275 -7.08 -20.73 7.04
N GLN A 276 -8.16 -21.09 7.74
CA GLN A 276 -8.08 -21.61 9.11
C GLN A 276 -7.36 -22.98 9.19
N ASP A 277 -7.27 -23.75 8.10
CA ASP A 277 -6.54 -25.04 8.05
C ASP A 277 -5.03 -24.86 7.90
N PHE A 278 -4.55 -23.64 7.63
CA PHE A 278 -3.13 -23.38 7.51
C PHE A 278 -2.40 -23.64 8.84
N SER A 279 -1.14 -24.11 8.77
CA SER A 279 -0.32 -24.27 9.98
C SER A 279 -0.07 -22.90 10.62
N TYR A 280 -0.27 -22.80 11.93
CA TYR A 280 -0.01 -21.55 12.66
C TYR A 280 1.46 -21.53 13.08
N GLU A 281 2.23 -20.70 12.39
CA GLU A 281 3.67 -20.55 12.57
C GLU A 281 3.99 -19.06 12.57
N ARG A 282 4.51 -18.57 13.69
CA ARG A 282 5.03 -17.20 13.81
C ARG A 282 6.49 -17.18 13.44
N ASN A 283 6.89 -16.25 12.58
CA ASN A 283 8.26 -16.15 12.11
C ASN A 283 9.09 -15.33 13.13
N ASN A 284 9.20 -15.84 14.36
CA ASN A 284 9.80 -15.12 15.50
C ASN A 284 11.24 -15.55 15.77
N SER A 285 12.09 -15.54 14.75
CA SER A 285 13.51 -15.86 14.91
C SER A 285 14.31 -14.71 15.52
N SER A 286 13.89 -13.44 15.32
CA SER A 286 14.53 -12.28 15.93
C SER A 286 13.67 -11.00 15.87
N LYS A 287 13.99 -9.99 16.72
CA LYS A 287 13.35 -8.65 16.66
C LYS A 287 13.59 -7.89 15.33
N LYS A 288 14.48 -8.40 14.46
CA LYS A 288 14.88 -7.75 13.20
C LYS A 288 14.03 -8.19 12.02
N GLU A 289 13.17 -9.18 12.19
CA GLU A 289 12.31 -9.72 11.15
C GLU A 289 10.86 -9.37 11.45
N ALA A 290 10.08 -9.13 10.40
CA ALA A 290 8.65 -8.91 10.52
C ALA A 290 7.97 -10.23 10.89
N ASP A 291 7.13 -10.21 11.91
CA ASP A 291 6.24 -11.35 12.23
C ASP A 291 4.99 -11.30 11.35
N PHE A 292 5.21 -11.37 10.03
CA PHE A 292 4.18 -11.35 9.00
C PHE A 292 4.62 -12.22 7.84
N THR A 293 3.80 -13.19 7.45
CA THR A 293 4.03 -13.97 6.24
C THR A 293 3.39 -13.32 5.01
N ASN A 294 4.16 -13.09 3.95
CA ASN A 294 3.60 -12.51 2.73
C ASN A 294 2.48 -13.40 2.13
N LEU A 295 1.54 -12.81 1.40
CA LEU A 295 0.32 -13.52 0.98
C LEU A 295 0.62 -14.60 -0.05
N VAL A 296 1.66 -14.42 -0.88
CA VAL A 296 2.11 -15.43 -1.84
C VAL A 296 2.61 -16.67 -1.09
N SER A 297 3.47 -16.51 -0.08
CA SER A 297 3.90 -17.60 0.79
C SER A 297 2.72 -18.28 1.50
N SER A 298 1.78 -17.47 2.02
CA SER A 298 0.61 -17.95 2.76
C SER A 298 -0.24 -18.91 1.92
N VAL A 299 -0.59 -18.54 0.68
CA VAL A 299 -1.38 -19.41 -0.22
C VAL A 299 -0.61 -20.67 -0.66
N LEU A 300 0.72 -20.65 -0.58
CA LEU A 300 1.58 -21.81 -0.85
C LEU A 300 1.77 -22.71 0.37
N GLY A 301 1.08 -22.42 1.49
CA GLY A 301 1.13 -23.22 2.71
C GLY A 301 2.40 -23.01 3.53
N LYS A 302 3.13 -21.90 3.34
CA LYS A 302 4.29 -21.53 4.15
C LYS A 302 3.89 -20.43 5.12
N GLY A 303 4.17 -20.60 6.43
CA GLY A 303 4.09 -19.59 7.49
C GLY A 303 2.74 -18.85 7.57
N ASN A 304 2.04 -18.87 8.70
CA ASN A 304 0.75 -18.17 8.75
C ASN A 304 0.40 -17.68 10.15
N ASP A 305 0.63 -16.40 10.39
CA ASP A 305 0.15 -15.65 11.56
C ASP A 305 -1.27 -15.09 11.35
N CYS A 306 -1.83 -14.44 12.38
CA CYS A 306 -3.19 -13.89 12.33
C CYS A 306 -3.34 -12.73 11.34
N ASP A 307 -2.28 -11.96 11.11
CA ASP A 307 -2.31 -10.77 10.25
C ASP A 307 -2.35 -11.22 8.79
N SER A 308 -1.45 -12.12 8.40
CA SER A 308 -1.37 -12.67 7.04
C SER A 308 -2.68 -13.33 6.61
N ARG A 309 -3.24 -14.16 7.49
CA ARG A 309 -4.52 -14.84 7.23
C ARG A 309 -5.67 -13.84 7.07
N SER A 310 -5.74 -12.85 7.96
CA SER A 310 -6.80 -11.84 7.93
C SER A 310 -6.72 -10.96 6.69
N MET A 311 -5.50 -10.57 6.29
CA MET A 311 -5.26 -9.82 5.06
C MET A 311 -5.60 -10.66 3.82
N LEU A 312 -5.28 -11.96 3.80
CA LEU A 312 -5.62 -12.85 2.70
C LEU A 312 -7.13 -12.96 2.49
N ILE A 313 -7.92 -13.07 3.57
CA ILE A 313 -9.39 -13.04 3.48
C ILE A 313 -9.89 -11.73 2.86
N CYS A 314 -9.32 -10.59 3.25
CA CYS A 314 -9.68 -9.30 2.66
C CYS A 314 -9.38 -9.24 1.15
N ALA A 315 -8.27 -9.84 0.72
CA ALA A 315 -7.91 -9.92 -0.69
C ALA A 315 -8.92 -10.77 -1.49
N PHE A 316 -9.33 -11.93 -0.96
CA PHE A 316 -10.39 -12.74 -1.57
C PHE A 316 -11.75 -12.02 -1.60
N ALA A 317 -12.10 -11.28 -0.54
CA ALA A 317 -13.32 -10.49 -0.48
C ALA A 317 -13.35 -9.42 -1.59
N LYS A 318 -12.26 -8.64 -1.71
CA LYS A 318 -12.13 -7.61 -2.76
C LYS A 318 -12.28 -8.23 -4.16
N ASN A 319 -11.70 -9.40 -4.37
CA ASN A 319 -11.72 -10.09 -5.65
C ASN A 319 -13.12 -10.56 -6.11
N VAL A 320 -14.09 -10.65 -5.18
CA VAL A 320 -15.51 -10.93 -5.49
C VAL A 320 -16.41 -9.70 -5.33
N GLY A 321 -15.81 -8.50 -5.25
CA GLY A 321 -16.51 -7.23 -5.15
C GLY A 321 -17.10 -6.95 -3.76
N ILE A 322 -16.55 -7.54 -2.71
CA ILE A 322 -16.91 -7.23 -1.31
C ILE A 322 -15.80 -6.38 -0.70
N ASP A 323 -16.18 -5.24 -0.15
CA ASP A 323 -15.28 -4.36 0.59
C ASP A 323 -14.84 -5.06 1.90
N GLY A 324 -13.53 -5.09 2.15
CA GLY A 324 -12.93 -5.80 3.28
C GLY A 324 -11.91 -4.92 3.98
N ILE A 325 -11.94 -4.96 5.32
CA ILE A 325 -10.95 -4.33 6.18
C ILE A 325 -10.31 -5.40 7.06
N MET A 326 -9.09 -5.13 7.49
CA MET A 326 -8.50 -5.85 8.61
C MET A 326 -8.64 -5.00 9.87
N VAL A 327 -8.91 -5.60 11.02
CA VAL A 327 -8.77 -4.91 12.30
C VAL A 327 -7.66 -5.58 13.09
N VAL A 328 -6.77 -4.76 13.65
CA VAL A 328 -5.59 -5.22 14.39
C VAL A 328 -5.61 -4.65 15.80
N SER A 329 -5.08 -5.39 16.77
CA SER A 329 -5.05 -4.94 18.15
C SER A 329 -3.72 -5.26 18.82
N ASN A 330 -3.04 -4.22 19.28
CA ASN A 330 -1.87 -4.39 20.14
C ASN A 330 -2.27 -5.03 21.49
N LYS A 331 -3.44 -4.66 22.03
CA LYS A 331 -3.94 -5.17 23.32
C LYS A 331 -4.26 -6.67 23.25
N TYR A 332 -4.89 -7.11 22.17
CA TYR A 332 -5.20 -8.53 21.98
C TYR A 332 -4.04 -9.31 21.35
N SER A 333 -3.02 -8.63 20.82
CA SER A 333 -1.95 -9.25 20.04
C SER A 333 -2.53 -10.13 18.92
N HIS A 334 -3.56 -9.61 18.25
CA HIS A 334 -4.39 -10.35 17.32
C HIS A 334 -4.88 -9.48 16.16
N ALA A 335 -5.21 -10.14 15.06
CA ALA A 335 -5.83 -9.53 13.89
C ALA A 335 -6.97 -10.40 13.38
N VAL A 336 -8.04 -9.74 12.94
CA VAL A 336 -9.18 -10.42 12.29
C VAL A 336 -9.56 -9.70 11.02
N SER A 337 -10.06 -10.46 10.05
CA SER A 337 -10.69 -9.90 8.85
C SER A 337 -12.09 -9.39 9.19
N ALA A 338 -12.59 -8.41 8.45
CA ALA A 338 -13.97 -7.98 8.52
C ALA A 338 -14.48 -7.53 7.14
N ILE A 339 -15.62 -8.05 6.71
CA ILE A 339 -16.15 -7.84 5.34
C ILE A 339 -17.50 -7.11 5.35
N ASN A 340 -17.68 -6.14 4.47
CA ASN A 340 -18.91 -5.36 4.36
C ASN A 340 -19.96 -6.14 3.58
N ILE A 341 -20.70 -6.98 4.28
CA ILE A 341 -21.79 -7.78 3.75
C ILE A 341 -22.94 -7.84 4.75
N ASP A 342 -24.17 -7.76 4.25
CA ASP A 342 -25.33 -7.84 5.13
C ASP A 342 -25.67 -9.29 5.46
N ALA A 343 -25.14 -9.76 6.58
CA ALA A 343 -25.49 -11.03 7.18
C ALA A 343 -25.55 -10.95 8.72
N PRO A 344 -26.22 -11.91 9.39
CA PRO A 344 -26.25 -11.97 10.85
C PRO A 344 -24.87 -12.22 11.46
N GLY A 345 -24.65 -11.71 12.67
CA GLY A 345 -23.42 -11.97 13.45
C GLY A 345 -22.79 -10.71 14.02
N GLN A 346 -21.62 -10.89 14.65
CA GLN A 346 -20.82 -9.82 15.21
C GLN A 346 -20.15 -9.00 14.10
N LYS A 347 -20.29 -7.67 14.18
CA LYS A 347 -19.78 -6.72 13.18
C LYS A 347 -18.94 -5.61 13.83
N TYR A 348 -17.88 -5.20 13.13
CA TYR A 348 -17.16 -3.95 13.37
C TYR A 348 -17.89 -2.79 12.67
N LYS A 349 -18.03 -1.64 13.34
CA LYS A 349 -18.63 -0.44 12.75
C LYS A 349 -17.52 0.54 12.41
N LEU A 350 -17.47 1.00 11.16
CA LEU A 350 -16.53 2.00 10.68
C LEU A 350 -17.30 3.04 9.86
N GLY A 351 -17.44 4.24 10.42
CA GLY A 351 -18.36 5.25 9.86
C GLY A 351 -19.79 4.70 9.78
N ASP A 352 -20.37 4.73 8.58
CA ASP A 352 -21.72 4.23 8.31
C ASP A 352 -21.76 2.78 7.82
N LYS A 353 -20.60 2.11 7.70
CA LYS A 353 -20.49 0.73 7.23
C LYS A 353 -20.36 -0.25 8.39
N TYR A 354 -20.85 -1.47 8.18
CA TYR A 354 -20.76 -2.57 9.14
C TYR A 354 -20.06 -3.76 8.49
N TYR A 355 -18.96 -4.18 9.10
CA TYR A 355 -18.08 -5.23 8.60
C TYR A 355 -18.22 -6.48 9.47
N LEU A 356 -18.69 -7.58 8.89
CA LEU A 356 -18.85 -8.88 9.54
C LEU A 356 -17.50 -9.52 9.81
N TYR A 357 -17.20 -9.87 11.06
CA TYR A 357 -15.90 -10.46 11.43
C TYR A 357 -15.66 -11.83 10.82
N GLY A 358 -14.43 -12.10 10.42
CA GLY A 358 -13.92 -13.42 10.05
C GLY A 358 -12.68 -13.75 10.87
N GLU A 359 -12.87 -14.54 11.94
CA GLU A 359 -11.81 -15.08 12.79
C GLU A 359 -11.04 -16.19 12.04
N THR A 360 -9.73 -16.05 11.92
CA THR A 360 -8.88 -16.92 11.06
C THR A 360 -8.02 -17.90 11.85
N THR A 361 -7.98 -17.79 13.17
CA THR A 361 -7.18 -18.62 14.08
C THR A 361 -7.97 -19.68 14.83
N ALA A 362 -9.30 -19.56 14.87
CA ALA A 362 -10.22 -20.55 15.40
C ALA A 362 -11.13 -21.10 14.30
N LYS A 363 -11.63 -22.33 14.46
CA LYS A 363 -12.55 -22.96 13.51
C LYS A 363 -13.97 -22.41 13.64
N LEU A 364 -14.17 -21.19 13.15
CA LEU A 364 -15.41 -20.43 13.29
C LEU A 364 -15.95 -19.96 11.93
N THR A 365 -17.25 -19.67 11.88
CA THR A 365 -17.87 -19.03 10.72
C THR A 365 -17.74 -17.51 10.81
N PHE A 366 -17.96 -16.82 9.70
CA PHE A 366 -18.15 -15.38 9.72
C PHE A 366 -19.24 -14.97 10.72
N GLY A 367 -19.03 -13.82 11.36
CA GLY A 367 -19.92 -13.27 12.38
C GLY A 367 -19.70 -13.82 13.79
N ILE A 368 -18.71 -14.70 13.99
CA ILE A 368 -18.36 -15.24 15.31
C ILE A 368 -16.91 -14.88 15.63
N ILE A 369 -16.72 -14.21 16.76
CA ILE A 369 -15.44 -13.95 17.41
C ILE A 369 -15.60 -14.19 18.92
N GLU A 370 -14.53 -14.54 19.62
CA GLU A 370 -14.56 -14.75 21.06
C GLU A 370 -15.05 -13.50 21.81
N GLU A 371 -15.85 -13.70 22.86
CA GLU A 371 -16.45 -12.60 23.64
C GLU A 371 -15.39 -11.69 24.30
N THR A 372 -14.24 -12.27 24.67
CA THR A 372 -13.09 -11.57 25.24
C THR A 372 -12.46 -10.54 24.30
N LEU A 373 -12.74 -10.66 23.00
CA LEU A 373 -12.22 -9.81 21.92
C LEU A 373 -13.23 -8.75 21.44
N ASN A 374 -14.39 -8.64 22.11
CA ASN A 374 -15.53 -7.85 21.62
C ASN A 374 -15.45 -6.34 21.92
N ASP A 375 -14.47 -5.88 22.70
CA ASP A 375 -14.31 -4.44 22.96
C ASP A 375 -13.67 -3.74 21.76
N LYS A 376 -14.54 -3.03 21.02
CA LYS A 376 -14.27 -2.37 19.73
C LYS A 376 -13.22 -1.27 19.82
N ASP A 377 -13.05 -0.65 20.99
CA ASP A 377 -12.12 0.47 21.18
C ASP A 377 -10.65 0.01 21.18
N ASN A 378 -10.43 -1.29 21.33
CA ASN A 378 -9.10 -1.91 21.29
C ASN A 378 -8.66 -2.31 19.86
N TRP A 379 -9.51 -2.09 18.86
CA TRP A 379 -9.26 -2.46 17.47
C TRP A 379 -8.92 -1.24 16.62
N LEU A 380 -7.81 -1.33 15.89
CA LEU A 380 -7.38 -0.36 14.90
C LEU A 380 -7.77 -0.89 13.50
N PRO A 381 -8.61 -0.18 12.74
CA PRO A 381 -8.97 -0.61 11.40
C PRO A 381 -7.87 -0.29 10.39
N VAL A 382 -7.64 -1.21 9.48
CA VAL A 382 -6.77 -1.08 8.30
C VAL A 382 -7.67 -1.19 7.07
N ILE A 383 -7.77 -0.08 6.34
CA ILE A 383 -8.59 0.03 5.14
C ILE A 383 -7.69 -0.22 3.93
N PHE A 384 -8.11 -1.13 3.07
CA PHE A 384 -7.46 -1.39 1.78
C PHE A 384 -8.26 -0.69 0.67
N GLN A 385 -7.59 0.02 -0.24
CA GLN A 385 -8.26 0.73 -1.34
C GLN A 385 -8.59 -0.20 -2.50
#